data_AF-A0A382QYQ9-F1
#
_entry.id   AF-A0A382QYQ9-F1
#
_cell.length_a   1.000
_cell.length_b   1.000
_cell.length_c   1.000
_cell.angle_alpha   90.00
_cell.angle_beta   90.00
_cell.angle_gamma   90.00
#
_symmetry.space_group_name_H-M   'P 1'
#
loop_
_entity.id
_entity.type
_entity.pdbx_description
1 polymer ?
#
loop_
_entity_poly.entity_id
_entity_poly.type
_entity_poly.pdbx_seq_one_letter_code
_entity_poly.pdbx_strand_id
1 'polypeptide(L)'
;MFKSSKYCAGTIEEKLDTGDYSLYGWAQHLCIERKGSVAEFAKNLVEDRFLRELDRMLDYPWRYILLEFELSDLLEFPKGTDIPKRRQRFMKLRGPFLLKTFIEIQQKYKIPMLFCGDKGQEVCSSICKRFIEAHAK
;
A
#
# COMPACT_ATOMS: atom_id res chain seq x y z
N MET A 1 -5.34 12.77 2.57
CA MET A 1 -4.79 13.86 1.73
C MET A 1 -3.88 14.73 2.57
N PHE A 2 -2.74 15.12 2.00
CA PHE A 2 -1.76 16.02 2.60
C PHE A 2 -2.23 17.48 2.53
N LYS A 3 -2.16 18.18 3.66
CA LYS A 3 -2.43 19.62 3.73
C LYS A 3 -1.20 20.43 3.34
N SER A 4 -1.43 21.62 2.79
CA SER A 4 -0.36 22.57 2.52
C SER A 4 0.34 22.97 3.82
N SER A 5 1.67 23.08 3.76
CA SER A 5 2.57 23.41 4.86
C SER A 5 3.86 24.02 4.31
N LYS A 6 4.77 24.42 5.21
CA LYS A 6 6.11 24.91 4.83
C LYS A 6 6.91 23.93 3.94
N TYR A 7 6.66 22.62 4.07
CA TYR A 7 7.47 21.58 3.41
C TYR A 7 6.70 20.74 2.37
N CYS A 8 5.41 21.02 2.17
CA CYS A 8 4.56 20.30 1.23
C CYS A 8 3.48 21.26 0.73
N ALA A 9 3.35 21.43 -0.59
CA ALA A 9 2.36 22.34 -1.17
C ALA A 9 0.90 21.85 -1.00
N GLY A 10 0.70 20.60 -0.56
CA GLY A 10 -0.59 19.94 -0.44
C GLY A 10 -0.75 18.80 -1.45
N THR A 11 -1.94 18.19 -1.46
CA THR A 11 -2.32 17.18 -2.46
C THR A 11 -3.04 17.85 -3.62
N ILE A 12 -2.71 17.42 -4.84
CA ILE A 12 -3.52 17.67 -6.03
C ILE A 12 -4.14 16.34 -6.48
N GLU A 13 -5.34 16.39 -7.04
CA GLU A 13 -6.02 15.21 -7.57
C GLU A 13 -5.77 15.13 -9.07
N GLU A 14 -4.93 14.18 -9.49
CA GLU A 14 -4.62 13.89 -10.89
C GLU A 14 -4.69 12.38 -11.12
N LYS A 15 -4.90 11.98 -12.38
CA LYS A 15 -4.86 10.58 -12.74
C LYS A 15 -3.42 10.08 -12.73
N LEU A 16 -3.14 9.05 -11.94
CA LEU A 16 -1.93 8.24 -12.02
C LEU A 16 -2.20 6.97 -12.83
N ASP A 17 -1.20 6.51 -13.59
CA ASP A 17 -1.32 5.24 -14.31
C ASP A 17 -1.28 4.04 -13.34
N THR A 18 -0.51 4.16 -12.25
CA THR A 18 -0.37 3.16 -11.18
C THR A 18 -0.09 3.86 -9.84
N GLY A 19 -0.61 3.31 -8.73
CA GLY A 19 -0.44 3.86 -7.38
C GLY A 19 -1.52 4.86 -6.97
N ASP A 20 -1.56 5.17 -5.67
CA ASP A 20 -2.44 6.18 -5.08
C ASP A 20 -1.74 7.53 -4.91
N TYR A 21 -0.44 7.52 -4.60
CA TYR A 21 0.36 8.73 -4.41
C TYR A 21 1.64 8.71 -5.23
N SER A 22 2.00 9.91 -5.69
CA SER A 22 3.31 10.23 -6.24
C SER A 22 3.68 11.67 -5.88
N LEU A 23 4.87 12.11 -6.31
CA LEU A 23 5.28 13.51 -6.26
C LEU A 23 5.02 14.18 -7.61
N TYR A 24 4.50 15.40 -7.57
CA TYR A 24 4.27 16.20 -8.78
C TYR A 24 5.57 16.36 -9.59
N GLY A 25 5.49 16.14 -10.90
CA GLY A 25 6.66 16.11 -11.79
C GLY A 25 7.49 14.82 -11.76
N TRP A 26 7.20 13.89 -10.84
CA TRP A 26 7.95 12.63 -10.65
C TRP A 26 7.07 11.38 -10.75
N ALA A 27 5.92 11.51 -11.42
CA ALA A 27 4.91 10.46 -11.56
C ALA A 27 5.37 9.17 -12.23
N GLN A 28 6.54 9.16 -12.88
CA GLN A 28 7.16 7.96 -13.48
C GLN A 28 8.32 7.38 -12.65
N HIS A 29 8.66 8.02 -11.52
CA HIS A 29 9.83 7.67 -10.71
C HIS A 29 9.46 7.18 -9.30
N LEU A 30 8.40 7.75 -8.73
CA LEU A 30 7.90 7.41 -7.40
C LEU A 30 6.46 6.90 -7.50
N CYS A 31 6.22 5.66 -7.07
CA CYS A 31 4.88 5.08 -6.96
C CYS A 31 4.64 4.59 -5.54
N ILE A 32 3.57 5.07 -4.91
CA ILE A 32 3.13 4.64 -3.59
C ILE A 32 1.69 4.16 -3.71
N GLU A 33 1.47 2.87 -3.47
CA GLU A 33 0.14 2.27 -3.35
C GLU A 33 -0.26 2.24 -1.88
N ARG A 34 -1.53 2.54 -1.56
CA ARG A 34 -2.08 2.53 -0.21
C ARG A 34 -3.21 1.52 -0.12
N LYS A 35 -3.17 0.67 0.90
CA LYS A 35 -4.31 -0.18 1.29
C LYS A 35 -4.80 0.25 2.66
N GLY A 36 -6.04 0.73 2.71
CA GLY A 36 -6.64 1.35 3.89
C GLY A 36 -7.10 0.35 4.95
N SER A 37 -7.23 -0.93 4.61
CA SER A 37 -7.63 -1.97 5.56
C SER A 37 -7.13 -3.35 5.18
N VAL A 38 -7.03 -4.24 6.17
CA VAL A 38 -6.74 -5.66 5.94
C VAL A 38 -7.79 -6.32 5.03
N ALA A 39 -9.07 -5.91 5.11
CA ALA A 39 -10.13 -6.49 4.29
C ALA A 39 -10.02 -6.12 2.81
N GLU A 40 -9.67 -4.86 2.52
CA GLU A 40 -9.34 -4.39 1.17
C GLU A 40 -8.14 -5.16 0.61
N PHE A 41 -7.05 -5.21 1.38
CA PHE A 41 -5.83 -5.91 0.96
C PHE A 41 -6.09 -7.39 0.70
N ALA A 42 -6.77 -8.08 1.63
CA ALA A 42 -7.14 -9.47 1.52
C ALA A 42 -7.99 -9.76 0.26
N LYS A 43 -8.92 -8.86 -0.06
CA LYS A 43 -9.70 -8.94 -1.30
C LYS A 43 -8.82 -8.76 -2.54
N ASN A 44 -7.96 -7.74 -2.56
CA ASN A 44 -7.10 -7.47 -3.71
C ASN A 44 -6.07 -8.59 -3.97
N LEU A 45 -5.59 -9.27 -2.94
CA LEU A 45 -4.64 -10.39 -3.08
C LEU A 45 -5.14 -11.54 -3.95
N VAL A 46 -6.46 -11.68 -4.13
CA VAL A 46 -7.06 -12.73 -4.97
C VAL A 46 -7.61 -12.18 -6.29
N GLU A 47 -7.36 -10.90 -6.59
CA GLU A 47 -7.81 -10.25 -7.82
C GLU A 47 -6.64 -10.07 -8.79
N ASP A 48 -6.78 -10.54 -10.04
CA ASP A 48 -5.75 -10.40 -11.08
C ASP A 48 -5.37 -8.93 -11.34
N ARG A 49 -6.30 -8.01 -11.08
CA ARG A 49 -6.05 -6.57 -11.23
C ARG A 49 -4.94 -6.09 -10.30
N PHE A 50 -4.91 -6.56 -9.06
CA PHE A 50 -3.88 -6.16 -8.12
C PHE A 50 -2.51 -6.73 -8.51
N LEU A 51 -2.47 -7.97 -9.02
CA LEU A 51 -1.22 -8.53 -9.55
C LEU A 51 -0.68 -7.69 -10.72
N ARG A 52 -1.55 -7.20 -11.62
CA ARG A 52 -1.15 -6.27 -12.69
C ARG A 52 -0.71 -4.90 -12.17
N GLU A 53 -1.25 -4.44 -11.05
CA GLU A 53 -0.76 -3.22 -10.36
C GLU A 53 0.65 -3.45 -9.83
N LEU A 54 0.92 -4.59 -9.17
CA LEU A 54 2.25 -4.97 -8.70
C LEU A 54 3.26 -5.11 -9.84
N ASP A 55 2.87 -5.70 -10.97
CA ASP A 55 3.72 -5.80 -12.17
C ASP A 55 4.10 -4.41 -12.68
N ARG A 56 3.14 -3.49 -12.81
CA ARG A 56 3.40 -2.11 -13.26
C ARG A 56 4.27 -1.32 -12.28
N MET A 57 4.11 -1.55 -10.98
CA MET A 57 4.98 -0.94 -9.96
C MET A 57 6.46 -1.30 -10.15
N LEU A 58 6.78 -2.37 -10.89
CA LEU A 58 8.18 -2.76 -11.14
C LEU A 58 8.96 -1.78 -12.03
N ASP A 59 8.26 -0.97 -12.83
CA ASP A 59 8.86 0.03 -13.70
C ASP A 59 9.31 1.28 -12.93
N TYR A 60 8.88 1.43 -11.67
CA TYR A 60 9.18 2.58 -10.83
C TYR A 60 10.43 2.31 -9.97
N PRO A 61 11.47 3.16 -10.04
CA PRO A 61 12.65 3.02 -9.19
C PRO A 61 12.33 3.11 -7.69
N TRP A 62 11.46 4.04 -7.30
CA TRP A 62 10.96 4.15 -5.93
C TRP A 62 9.52 3.64 -5.89
N ARG A 63 9.33 2.48 -5.27
CA ARG A 63 8.03 1.79 -5.20
C ARG A 63 7.74 1.34 -3.78
N TYR A 64 6.56 1.60 -3.26
CA TYR A 64 6.16 1.22 -1.89
C TYR A 64 4.68 0.86 -1.83
N ILE A 65 4.34 -0.08 -0.95
CA ILE A 65 2.96 -0.33 -0.54
C ILE A 65 2.82 0.02 0.93
N LEU A 66 1.90 0.93 1.24
CA LEU A 66 1.58 1.34 2.60
C LEU A 66 0.30 0.64 3.05
N LEU A 67 0.40 -0.15 4.11
CA LEU A 67 -0.70 -0.89 4.70
C LEU A 67 -1.15 -0.13 5.95
N GLU A 68 -2.31 0.53 5.91
CA GLU A 68 -2.85 1.28 7.06
C GLU A 68 -3.59 0.38 8.06
N PHE A 69 -2.90 -0.68 8.46
CA PHE A 69 -3.31 -1.66 9.46
C PHE A 69 -2.05 -2.32 10.02
N GLU A 70 -2.20 -3.09 11.09
CA GLU A 70 -1.10 -3.78 11.76
C GLU A 70 -0.94 -5.22 11.27
N LEU A 71 0.24 -5.81 11.48
CA LEU A 71 0.47 -7.22 11.18
C LEU A 71 -0.52 -8.13 11.95
N SER A 72 -0.90 -7.76 13.16
CA SER A 72 -1.91 -8.49 13.95
C SER A 72 -3.25 -8.58 13.22
N ASP A 73 -3.68 -7.52 12.54
CA ASP A 73 -4.95 -7.50 11.81
C ASP A 73 -4.92 -8.52 10.66
N LEU A 74 -3.76 -8.66 10.01
CA LEU A 74 -3.53 -9.67 8.98
C LEU A 74 -3.59 -11.09 9.55
N LEU A 75 -2.90 -11.34 10.66
CA LEU A 75 -2.85 -12.67 11.29
C LEU A 75 -4.20 -13.11 11.87
N GLU A 76 -4.99 -12.16 12.38
CA GLU A 76 -6.30 -12.43 12.98
C GLU A 76 -7.46 -12.39 11.96
N PHE A 77 -7.20 -12.07 10.69
CA PHE A 77 -8.22 -11.94 9.66
C PHE A 77 -9.12 -13.19 9.55
N PRO A 78 -10.48 -13.04 9.53
CA PRO A 78 -11.25 -11.80 9.34
C PRO A 78 -11.75 -11.12 10.62
N LYS A 79 -11.17 -11.41 11.79
CA LYS A 79 -11.53 -10.76 13.06
C LYS A 79 -11.31 -9.25 12.95
N GLY A 80 -12.16 -8.46 13.61
CA GLY A 80 -12.06 -6.99 13.61
C GLY A 80 -12.53 -6.29 12.34
N THR A 81 -12.96 -7.03 11.31
CA THR A 81 -13.52 -6.45 10.08
C THR A 81 -15.04 -6.31 10.13
N ASP A 82 -15.60 -5.47 9.26
CA ASP A 82 -17.06 -5.30 9.08
C ASP A 82 -17.74 -6.50 8.39
N ILE A 83 -17.00 -7.56 8.06
CA ILE A 83 -17.55 -8.75 7.45
C ILE A 83 -18.45 -9.48 8.46
N PRO A 84 -19.73 -9.74 8.17
CA PRO A 84 -20.64 -10.39 9.13
C PRO A 84 -20.12 -11.75 9.60
N LYS A 85 -20.18 -12.04 10.92
CA LYS A 85 -19.69 -13.31 11.53
C LYS A 85 -20.22 -14.57 10.83
N ARG A 86 -21.49 -14.56 10.38
CA ARG A 86 -22.12 -15.67 9.64
C ARG A 86 -21.43 -15.94 8.30
N ARG A 87 -20.84 -14.92 7.66
CA ARG A 87 -20.04 -15.06 6.43
C ARG A 87 -18.60 -15.44 6.73
N GLN A 88 -18.02 -14.92 7.82
CA GLN A 88 -16.65 -15.22 8.22
C GLN A 88 -16.38 -16.72 8.30
N ARG A 89 -17.29 -17.53 8.85
CA ARG A 89 -17.13 -19.01 8.94
C ARG A 89 -16.96 -19.72 7.60
N PHE A 90 -17.45 -19.15 6.50
CA PHE A 90 -17.38 -19.74 5.16
C PHE A 90 -16.21 -19.21 4.32
N MET A 91 -15.52 -18.18 4.80
CA MET A 91 -14.35 -17.64 4.09
C MET A 91 -13.19 -18.63 4.17
N LYS A 92 -12.61 -18.92 3.01
CA LYS A 92 -11.36 -19.69 2.90
C LYS A 92 -10.14 -18.83 3.22
N LEU A 93 -10.26 -17.53 3.03
CA LEU A 93 -9.21 -16.55 3.27
C LEU A 93 -9.05 -16.31 4.77
N ARG A 94 -7.86 -16.63 5.30
CA ARG A 94 -7.50 -16.60 6.72
C ARG A 94 -6.08 -16.05 6.90
N GLY A 95 -5.77 -15.60 8.11
CA GLY A 95 -4.45 -15.05 8.45
C GLY A 95 -3.25 -15.88 7.97
N PRO A 96 -3.18 -17.21 8.20
CA PRO A 96 -2.06 -18.02 7.69
C PRO A 96 -1.90 -17.97 6.17
N PHE A 97 -3.00 -17.97 5.42
CA PHE A 97 -2.97 -17.84 3.97
C PHE A 97 -2.55 -16.43 3.53
N LEU A 98 -3.05 -15.39 4.20
CA LEU A 98 -2.68 -14.01 3.92
C LEU A 98 -1.20 -13.77 4.20
N LEU A 99 -0.67 -14.29 5.31
CA LEU A 99 0.74 -14.16 5.67
C LEU A 99 1.64 -14.84 4.64
N LYS A 100 1.28 -16.07 4.25
CA LYS A 100 1.98 -16.78 3.18
C LYS A 100 2.02 -15.94 1.90
N THR A 101 0.85 -15.48 1.45
CA THR A 101 0.73 -14.71 0.20
C THR A 101 1.48 -13.38 0.27
N PHE A 102 1.43 -12.68 1.41
CA PHE A 102 2.19 -11.47 1.67
C PHE A 102 3.70 -11.70 1.51
N ILE A 103 4.23 -12.77 2.11
CA ILE A 103 5.66 -13.14 1.99
C ILE A 103 6.00 -13.47 0.53
N GLU A 104 5.16 -14.25 -0.16
CA GLU A 104 5.36 -14.61 -1.57
C GLU A 104 5.41 -13.37 -2.48
N ILE A 105 4.52 -12.40 -2.25
CA ILE A 105 4.51 -11.13 -3.00
C ILE A 105 5.77 -10.32 -2.73
N GLN A 106 6.16 -10.13 -1.47
CA GLN A 106 7.40 -9.42 -1.15
C GLN A 106 8.62 -10.10 -1.80
N GLN A 107 8.66 -11.42 -1.80
CA GLN A 107 9.75 -12.17 -2.42
C GLN A 107 9.76 -12.06 -3.95
N LYS A 108 8.60 -12.12 -4.60
CA LYS A 108 8.46 -12.07 -6.06
C LYS A 108 8.74 -10.66 -6.60
N TYR A 109 8.05 -9.66 -6.06
CA TYR A 109 8.05 -8.30 -6.62
C TYR A 109 9.14 -7.41 -6.02
N LYS A 110 9.72 -7.79 -4.88
CA LYS A 110 10.73 -7.00 -4.15
C LYS A 110 10.26 -5.56 -3.86
N ILE A 111 8.95 -5.38 -3.72
CA ILE A 111 8.34 -4.11 -3.33
C ILE A 111 8.31 -4.06 -1.80
N PRO A 112 8.91 -3.04 -1.15
CA PRO A 112 8.76 -2.82 0.27
C PRO A 112 7.28 -2.59 0.64
N MET A 113 6.76 -3.43 1.53
CA MET A 113 5.41 -3.30 2.09
C MET A 113 5.51 -2.93 3.56
N LEU A 114 4.98 -1.77 3.93
CA LEU A 114 5.13 -1.20 5.26
C LEU A 114 3.78 -1.23 5.99
N PHE A 115 3.73 -1.89 7.15
CA PHE A 115 2.62 -1.73 8.09
C PHE A 115 2.75 -0.37 8.76
N CYS A 116 1.75 0.48 8.53
CA CYS A 116 1.76 1.88 8.96
C CYS A 116 0.73 2.17 10.05
N GLY A 117 -0.22 1.27 10.31
CA GLY A 117 -1.36 1.56 11.19
C GLY A 117 -2.04 2.88 10.80
N ASP A 118 -2.20 3.79 11.75
CA ASP A 118 -2.79 5.11 11.52
C ASP A 118 -1.78 6.17 10.98
N LYS A 119 -0.52 5.79 10.75
CA LYS A 119 0.58 6.69 10.36
C LYS A 119 0.94 6.66 8.87
N GLY A 120 0.03 6.21 8.00
CA GLY A 120 0.29 6.08 6.57
C GLY A 120 0.75 7.39 5.91
N GLN A 121 0.19 8.53 6.33
CA GLN A 121 0.58 9.85 5.81
C GLN A 121 2.00 10.23 6.23
N GLU A 122 2.39 10.02 7.49
CA GLU A 122 3.72 10.31 8.00
C GLU A 122 4.78 9.46 7.28
N VAL A 123 4.50 8.16 7.08
CA VAL A 123 5.39 7.25 6.35
C VAL A 123 5.52 7.67 4.88
N CYS A 124 4.42 7.99 4.21
CA CYS A 124 4.45 8.50 2.84
C CYS A 124 5.24 9.82 2.73
N SER A 125 5.03 10.78 3.64
CA SER A 125 5.79 12.04 3.66
C SER A 125 7.29 11.78 3.86
N SER A 126 7.62 10.82 4.72
CA SER A 126 8.99 10.36 4.93
C SER A 126 9.62 9.83 3.64
N ILE A 127 8.93 8.95 2.91
CA ILE A 127 9.41 8.44 1.61
C ILE A 127 9.65 9.58 0.63
N CYS A 128 8.69 10.50 0.48
CA CYS A 128 8.81 11.63 -0.44
C CYS A 128 10.01 12.53 -0.12
N LYS A 129 10.30 12.81 1.15
CA LYS A 129 11.47 13.60 1.56
C LYS A 129 12.79 12.92 1.15
N ARG A 130 12.89 11.62 1.38
CA ARG A 130 14.06 10.80 1.01
C ARG A 130 14.24 10.72 -0.50
N PHE A 131 13.14 10.63 -1.25
CA PHE A 131 13.16 10.71 -2.70
C PHE A 131 13.76 12.04 -3.17
N ILE A 132 13.27 13.17 -2.65
CA ILE A 132 13.78 14.50 -3.02
C ILE A 132 15.27 14.64 -2.66
N GLU A 133 15.67 14.26 -1.45
CA GLU A 133 17.08 14.29 -1.00
C GLU A 133 18.00 13.48 -1.92
N ALA A 134 17.53 12.35 -2.45
CA ALA A 134 18.30 11.52 -3.38
C ALA A 134 18.45 12.12 -4.79
N HIS A 135 17.53 12.99 -5.21
CA HIS A 135 17.49 13.58 -6.56
C HIS A 135 17.85 15.07 -6.60
N ALA A 136 18.06 15.72 -5.47
CA ALA A 136 18.50 17.12 -5.36
C ALA A 136 20.02 17.30 -5.58
N LYS A 137 20.68 16.35 -6.27
CA LYS A 137 22.11 16.38 -6.58
C LYS A 137 22.36 16.66 -8.05
#